data_AF-A0AAE1DMU7-F1
#
_entry.id   AF-A0AAE1DMU7-F1
#
_cell.length_a   1.000
_cell.length_b   1.000
_cell.length_c   1.000
_cell.angle_alpha   90.00
_cell.angle_beta   90.00
_cell.angle_gamma   90.00
#
_symmetry.space_group_name_H-M   'P 1'
#
loop_
_entity.id
_entity.type
_entity.pdbx_description
1 polymer ?
#
loop_
_entity_poly.entity_id
_entity_poly.type
_entity_poly.pdbx_seq_one_letter_code
_entity_poly.pdbx_strand_id
1 'polypeptide(L)'
;MAPLRISFLIRSVYDLLPSNANLVRWGKKEDPTCPLCQGRQTTEHVLSSCKIALSQGRYTWRHNRVLQELAAIISTAKGETTLPNTNALIFTTEGALSHGTEGR
;
A
#
# COMPACT_ATOMS: atom_id res chain seq x y z
N MET A 1 -15.52 -11.17 13.54
CA MET A 1 -14.85 -10.75 12.28
C MET A 1 -15.90 -10.47 11.22
N ALA A 2 -15.91 -9.28 10.60
CA ALA A 2 -16.86 -8.99 9.52
C ALA A 2 -16.63 -9.95 8.33
N PRO A 3 -17.65 -10.65 7.80
CA PRO A 3 -17.51 -11.68 6.74
C PRO A 3 -16.71 -11.22 5.51
N LEU A 4 -16.80 -9.93 5.19
CA LEU A 4 -16.10 -9.30 4.07
C LEU A 4 -14.57 -9.34 4.21
N ARG A 5 -14.03 -9.31 5.45
CA ARG A 5 -12.57 -9.32 5.69
C ARG A 5 -11.94 -10.66 5.36
N ILE A 6 -12.60 -11.76 5.75
CA ILE A 6 -12.12 -13.13 5.47
C ILE A 6 -12.21 -13.40 3.96
N SER A 7 -13.33 -13.02 3.34
CA SER A 7 -13.51 -13.15 1.88
C SER A 7 -12.42 -12.39 1.11
N PHE A 8 -12.12 -11.15 1.51
CA PHE A 8 -11.05 -10.37 0.91
C PHE A 8 -9.69 -11.06 1.05
N LEU A 9 -9.34 -11.52 2.25
CA LEU A 9 -8.04 -12.15 2.53
C LEU A 9 -7.83 -13.40 1.66
N ILE A 10 -8.83 -14.28 1.59
CA ILE A 10 -8.75 -15.49 0.76
C ILE A 10 -8.54 -15.09 -0.71
N ARG A 11 -9.35 -14.15 -1.21
CA ARG A 11 -9.25 -13.71 -2.61
C ARG A 11 -7.94 -12.99 -2.92
N SER A 12 -7.35 -12.26 -1.97
CA SER A 12 -6.05 -11.61 -2.17
C SER A 12 -4.91 -12.62 -2.27
N VAL A 13 -4.97 -13.73 -1.52
CA VAL A 13 -3.94 -14.77 -1.54
C VAL A 13 -3.96 -15.56 -2.84
N TYR A 14 -5.15 -15.85 -3.37
CA TYR A 14 -5.31 -16.68 -4.58
C TYR A 14 -5.44 -15.89 -5.90
N ASP A 15 -5.09 -14.60 -5.91
CA ASP A 15 -5.26 -13.71 -7.09
C ASP A 15 -6.68 -13.76 -7.69
N LEU A 16 -7.70 -13.68 -6.82
CA LEU A 16 -9.12 -13.66 -7.19
C LEU A 16 -9.75 -12.28 -6.97
N LEU A 17 -8.93 -11.25 -6.78
CA LEU A 17 -9.40 -9.87 -6.72
C LEU A 17 -9.75 -9.35 -8.12
N PRO A 18 -10.62 -8.34 -8.23
CA PRO A 18 -11.06 -7.77 -9.52
C PRO A 18 -9.96 -6.89 -10.17
N SER A 19 -8.80 -7.47 -10.48
CA SER A 19 -7.78 -6.89 -11.35
C SER A 19 -8.28 -6.88 -12.80
N ASN A 20 -7.82 -5.97 -13.68
CA ASN A 20 -8.29 -5.99 -15.07
C ASN A 20 -7.99 -7.33 -15.77
N ALA A 21 -6.88 -8.00 -15.43
CA ALA A 21 -6.59 -9.34 -15.93
C ALA A 21 -7.69 -10.36 -15.54
N ASN A 22 -8.18 -10.32 -14.30
CA ASN A 22 -9.25 -11.19 -13.84
C ASN A 22 -10.62 -10.77 -14.38
N LEU A 23 -10.89 -9.46 -14.50
CA LEU A 23 -12.14 -8.97 -15.11
C LEU A 23 -12.27 -9.42 -16.56
N VAL A 24 -11.17 -9.44 -17.32
CA VAL A 24 -11.16 -10.03 -18.67
C VAL A 24 -11.42 -11.52 -18.63
N ARG A 25 -10.75 -12.26 -17.73
CA ARG A 25 -10.97 -13.70 -17.55
C ARG A 25 -12.44 -14.03 -17.21
N TRP A 26 -13.13 -13.15 -16.49
CA TRP A 26 -14.54 -13.31 -16.12
C TRP A 26 -15.52 -12.77 -17.17
N GLY A 27 -15.04 -12.29 -18.33
CA GLY A 27 -15.89 -11.69 -19.37
C GLY A 27 -16.58 -10.40 -18.93
N LYS A 28 -16.00 -9.66 -17.97
CA LYS A 28 -16.51 -8.38 -17.45
C LYS A 28 -15.79 -7.16 -18.03
N LYS A 29 -14.66 -7.37 -18.69
CA LYS A 29 -13.88 -6.34 -19.37
C LYS A 29 -13.24 -6.94 -20.62
N GLU A 30 -12.93 -6.10 -21.61
CA GLU A 30 -12.30 -6.54 -22.86
C GLU A 30 -10.77 -6.47 -22.78
N ASP A 31 -10.23 -5.47 -22.08
CA ASP A 31 -8.80 -5.18 -22.04
C ASP A 31 -8.18 -5.34 -20.63
N PRO A 32 -7.12 -6.16 -20.47
CA PRO A 32 -6.45 -6.36 -19.20
C PRO A 32 -5.40 -5.27 -18.87
N THR A 33 -5.27 -4.22 -19.67
CA THR A 33 -4.23 -3.19 -19.49
C THR A 33 -4.37 -2.40 -18.19
N CYS A 34 -3.21 -2.00 -17.65
CA CYS A 34 -3.09 -1.10 -16.52
C CYS A 34 -3.28 0.33 -17.00
N PRO A 35 -4.18 1.12 -16.37
CA PRO A 35 -4.45 2.49 -16.80
C PRO A 35 -3.25 3.44 -16.61
N LEU A 36 -2.26 3.05 -15.82
CA LEU A 36 -1.08 3.86 -15.54
C LEU A 36 0.05 3.60 -16.54
N CYS A 37 0.37 2.32 -16.77
CA CYS A 37 1.58 1.93 -17.49
C CYS A 37 1.34 1.11 -18.75
N GLN A 38 0.06 0.84 -19.07
CA GLN A 38 -0.39 0.05 -20.22
C GLN A 38 0.10 -1.41 -20.26
N GLY A 39 0.79 -1.89 -19.23
CA GLY A 39 1.12 -3.32 -19.06
C GLY A 39 -0.09 -4.14 -18.58
N ARG A 40 0.01 -5.47 -18.61
CA ARG A 40 -1.05 -6.37 -18.10
C ARG A 40 -1.26 -6.17 -16.59
N GLN A 41 -2.48 -5.84 -16.17
CA GLN A 41 -2.81 -5.53 -14.78
C GLN A 41 -3.31 -6.77 -14.01
N THR A 42 -2.38 -7.55 -13.46
CA THR A 42 -2.65 -8.59 -12.44
C THR A 42 -2.75 -7.97 -11.05
N THR A 43 -3.13 -8.75 -10.02
CA THR A 43 -3.07 -8.27 -8.63
C THR A 43 -1.64 -7.93 -8.22
N GLU A 44 -0.66 -8.78 -8.57
CA GLU A 44 0.77 -8.51 -8.37
C GLU A 44 1.20 -7.18 -9.02
N HIS A 45 0.73 -6.91 -10.26
CA HIS A 45 1.02 -5.65 -10.93
C HIS A 45 0.57 -4.42 -10.13
N VAL A 46 -0.65 -4.45 -9.60
CA VAL A 46 -1.21 -3.36 -8.79
C VAL A 46 -0.47 -3.21 -7.46
N LEU A 47 -0.01 -4.33 -6.87
CA LEU A 47 0.61 -4.34 -5.56
C LEU A 47 2.10 -3.99 -5.59
N SER A 48 2.88 -4.43 -6.59
CA SER A 48 4.35 -4.28 -6.53
C SER A 48 5.07 -4.06 -7.87
N SER A 49 4.43 -4.33 -9.02
CA SER A 49 5.17 -4.40 -10.30
C SER A 49 4.83 -3.31 -11.33
N CYS A 50 4.03 -2.31 -10.98
CA CYS A 50 3.71 -1.19 -11.87
C CYS A 50 4.81 -0.13 -11.86
N LYS A 51 5.57 -0.02 -12.96
CA LYS A 51 6.65 0.96 -13.13
C LYS A 51 6.24 2.42 -12.87
N ILE A 52 5.05 2.83 -13.32
CA ILE A 52 4.54 4.20 -13.13
C ILE A 52 4.10 4.41 -11.68
N ALA A 53 3.50 3.39 -11.03
CA ALA A 53 3.15 3.49 -9.62
C ALA A 53 4.39 3.60 -8.73
N LEU A 54 5.45 2.87 -9.07
CA LEU A 54 6.76 2.95 -8.43
C LEU A 54 7.35 4.35 -8.60
N SER A 55 7.48 4.85 -9.83
CA SER A 55 8.11 6.15 -10.11
C SER A 55 7.34 7.32 -9.51
N GLN A 56 6.01 7.21 -9.37
CA GLN A 56 5.17 8.22 -8.73
C GLN A 56 5.14 8.10 -7.19
N GLY A 57 5.90 7.18 -6.59
CA GLY A 57 5.96 7.02 -5.13
C GLY A 57 4.69 6.46 -4.48
N ARG A 58 3.77 5.88 -5.26
CA ARG A 58 2.49 5.35 -4.73
C ARG A 58 2.71 4.20 -3.74
N TYR A 59 3.77 3.42 -3.94
CA TYR A 59 4.13 2.32 -3.06
C TYR A 59 4.62 2.84 -1.72
N THR A 60 5.52 3.82 -1.73
CA THR A 60 5.96 4.55 -0.55
C THR A 60 4.77 5.14 0.21
N TRP A 61 3.83 5.78 -0.47
CA TRP A 61 2.64 6.33 0.17
C TRP A 61 1.80 5.26 0.89
N ARG A 62 1.50 4.13 0.22
CA ARG A 62 0.74 3.02 0.84
C ARG A 62 1.48 2.42 2.04
N HIS A 63 2.79 2.21 1.91
CA HIS A 63 3.61 1.67 3.00
C HIS A 63 3.64 2.63 4.19
N ASN A 64 3.92 3.91 3.96
CA ASN A 64 3.93 4.94 5.00
C ASN A 64 2.57 5.03 5.69
N ARG A 65 1.47 4.89 4.96
CA ARG A 65 0.13 4.89 5.58
C ARG A 65 -0.05 3.73 6.54
N VAL A 66 0.39 2.52 6.19
CA VAL A 66 0.35 1.37 7.10
C VAL A 66 1.23 1.61 8.32
N LEU A 67 2.45 2.15 8.13
CA LEU A 67 3.37 2.45 9.23
C LEU A 67 2.81 3.52 10.18
N GLN A 68 2.09 4.53 9.68
CA GLN A 68 1.39 5.53 10.50
C GLN A 68 0.34 4.91 11.42
N GLU A 69 -0.49 4.00 10.88
CA GLU A 69 -1.51 3.31 11.68
C GLU A 69 -0.86 2.43 12.75
N LEU A 70 0.22 1.72 12.41
CA LEU A 70 0.99 0.93 13.38
C LEU A 70 1.61 1.81 14.47
N ALA A 71 2.20 2.95 14.11
CA ALA A 71 2.76 3.89 15.07
C ALA A 71 1.70 4.41 16.04
N ALA A 72 0.49 4.74 15.55
CA ALA A 72 -0.62 5.17 16.41
C ALA A 72 -1.05 4.09 17.41
N ILE A 73 -1.17 2.83 16.96
CA ILE A 73 -1.51 1.69 17.82
C ILE A 73 -0.44 1.48 18.90
N ILE A 74 0.83 1.53 18.52
CA ILE A 74 1.96 1.33 19.45
C ILE A 74 2.02 2.46 20.49
N SER A 75 1.85 3.72 20.06
CA SER A 75 1.84 4.89 20.96
C SER A 75 0.74 4.76 22.01
N THR A 76 -0.45 4.35 21.56
CA THR A 76 -1.60 4.07 22.44
C THR A 76 -1.27 2.94 23.44
N ALA A 77 -0.67 1.85 22.97
CA ALA A 77 -0.28 0.72 23.83
C ALA A 77 0.80 1.10 24.87
N LYS A 78 1.64 2.09 24.57
CA LYS A 78 2.66 2.63 25.48
C LYS A 78 2.09 3.61 26.51
N GLY A 79 0.81 3.96 26.44
CA GLY A 79 0.17 4.91 27.35
C GLY A 79 0.47 6.38 27.02
N GLU A 80 0.91 6.69 25.80
CA GLU A 80 1.17 8.07 25.37
C GLU A 80 -0.18 8.81 25.23
N THR A 81 -0.34 9.93 25.94
CA THR A 81 -1.57 10.76 25.94
C THR A 81 -1.74 11.59 24.67
N THR A 82 -0.68 11.73 23.88
CA THR A 82 -0.69 12.46 22.61
C THR A 82 -0.34 11.49 21.48
N LEU A 83 -1.27 11.34 20.53
CA LEU A 83 -0.99 10.58 19.32
C LEU A 83 0.05 11.32 18.48
N PRO A 84 1.05 10.63 17.92
CA PRO A 84 1.97 11.26 16.99
C PRO A 84 1.19 11.82 15.82
N ASN A 85 1.50 13.05 15.41
CA ASN A 85 0.96 13.62 14.19
C ASN A 85 1.43 12.74 13.03
N THR A 86 0.54 11.90 12.53
CA THR A 86 0.85 10.90 11.50
C THR A 86 1.36 11.54 10.21
N ASN A 87 0.93 12.78 9.91
CA ASN A 87 1.43 13.54 8.76
C ASN A 87 2.86 14.08 8.95
N ALA A 88 3.37 14.14 10.18
CA ALA A 88 4.73 14.56 10.49
C ALA A 88 5.73 13.39 10.60
N LEU A 89 5.25 12.14 10.57
CA LEU A 89 6.11 10.95 10.61
C LEU A 89 6.76 10.73 9.24
N ILE A 90 8.07 10.96 9.18
CA ILE A 90 8.88 10.70 7.98
C ILE A 90 9.50 9.30 8.14
N PHE A 91 9.05 8.35 7.31
CA PHE A 91 9.65 7.02 7.24
C PHE A 91 10.80 7.05 6.24
N THR A 92 11.98 6.63 6.70
CA THR A 92 13.18 6.53 5.88
C THR A 92 13.42 5.08 5.48
N THR A 93 14.08 4.88 4.34
CA THR A 93 14.55 3.55 3.93
C THR A 93 15.71 3.12 4.80
N GLU A 94 15.87 1.82 5.05
CA GLU A 94 17.04 1.31 5.76
C GLU A 94 18.34 1.76 5.08
N GLY A 95 19.29 2.25 5.89
CA GLY A 95 20.58 2.78 5.40
C GLY A 95 20.54 4.19 4.81
N ALA A 96 19.37 4.83 4.69
CA ALA A 96 19.32 6.26 4.38
C ALA A 96 19.75 7.05 5.62
N LEU A 97 20.76 7.91 5.44
CA LEU A 97 21.21 8.85 6.46
C LEU A 97 20.01 9.66 6.93
N SER A 98 19.63 9.51 8.20
CA SER A 98 18.76 10.48 8.83
C SER A 98 19.51 11.81 8.73
N HIS A 99 19.03 12.74 7.90
CA HIS A 99 19.43 14.12 8.04
C HIS A 99 18.95 14.57 9.42
N GLY A 100 19.80 14.39 10.43
CA GLY A 100 19.66 15.03 11.70
C GLY A 100 19.61 16.52 11.42
N THR A 101 18.45 17.12 11.65
CA THR A 101 18.39 18.56 11.88
C THR A 101 19.01 18.80 13.25
N GLU A 102 20.35 18.78 13.32
CA GLU A 102 21.10 19.43 14.37
C GLU A 102 21.20 20.92 14.04
N GLY A 103 20.59 21.75 14.88
CA GLY A 103 21.08 23.09 15.22
C GLY A 103 20.73 24.25 14.29
N ARG A 104 19.83 25.12 14.76
CA ARG A 104 20.22 26.41 15.36
C ARG A 104 19.14 26.95 16.28
#